data_AF-A0A0D0SHA7-F1
#
_entry.id   AF-A0A0D0SHA7-F1
#
_cell.length_a   1.000
_cell.length_b   1.000
_cell.length_c   1.000
_cell.angle_alpha   90.00
_cell.angle_beta   90.00
_cell.angle_gamma   90.00
#
_symmetry.space_group_name_H-M   'P 1'
#
loop_
_entity.id
_entity.type
_entity.pdbx_description
1 polymer ?
#
loop_
_entity_poly.entity_id
_entity_poly.type
_entity_poly.pdbx_seq_one_letter_code
_entity_poly.pdbx_strand_id
1 'polypeptide(L)'
;MYNDPNEKLKISIFGHSLDVTDKDILKDLINLDNAEVTIFYYSKKAMGQQIANLVKIIGQDELIERVYGLYPKIKFQKQREPDIVIY
;
A
#
# COMPACT_ATOMS: atom_id res chain seq x y z
N MET A 1 -14.73 -25.62 -4.58
CA MET A 1 -14.18 -24.89 -3.42
C MET A 1 -14.88 -23.55 -3.37
N TYR A 2 -15.67 -23.28 -2.33
CA TYR A 2 -16.40 -22.02 -2.19
C TYR A 2 -15.39 -20.96 -1.72
N ASN A 3 -15.04 -19.99 -2.56
CA ASN A 3 -14.44 -18.75 -2.08
C ASN A 3 -15.48 -18.04 -1.23
N ASP A 4 -15.16 -17.71 0.02
CA ASP A 4 -16.00 -16.82 0.80
C ASP A 4 -15.99 -15.45 0.10
N PRO A 5 -17.15 -14.92 -0.33
CA PRO A 5 -17.22 -13.61 -1.00
C PRO A 5 -16.71 -12.45 -0.12
N ASN A 6 -16.48 -12.68 1.17
CA ASN A 6 -15.90 -11.71 2.10
C ASN A 6 -14.39 -11.90 2.33
N GLU A 7 -13.75 -12.87 1.68
CA GLU A 7 -12.31 -13.06 1.79
C GLU A 7 -11.58 -11.94 1.05
N LYS A 8 -11.19 -10.92 1.82
CA LYS A 8 -10.38 -9.81 1.32
C LYS A 8 -8.93 -10.22 1.22
N LEU A 9 -8.34 -10.00 0.06
CA LEU A 9 -6.91 -10.20 -0.17
C LEU A 9 -6.15 -9.13 0.63
N LYS A 10 -5.34 -9.56 1.59
CA LYS A 10 -4.51 -8.63 2.39
C LYS A 10 -3.12 -8.56 1.79
N ILE A 11 -2.77 -7.40 1.27
CA ILE A 11 -1.47 -7.14 0.65
C ILE A 11 -0.66 -6.25 1.58
N SER A 12 0.54 -6.69 1.96
CA SER A 12 1.49 -5.89 2.73
C SER A 12 2.70 -5.56 1.86
N ILE A 13 3.00 -4.27 1.71
CA ILE A 13 4.10 -3.78 0.88
C ILE A 13 5.16 -3.16 1.78
N PHE A 14 6.38 -3.71 1.71
CA PHE A 14 7.56 -3.23 2.43
C PHE A 14 8.67 -2.93 1.42
N GLY A 15 9.33 -1.78 1.55
CA GLY A 15 10.48 -1.46 0.70
C GLY A 15 10.81 0.04 0.64
N HIS A 16 12.09 0.33 0.44
CA HIS A 16 12.60 1.69 0.20
C HIS A 16 12.29 2.20 -1.21
N SER A 17 12.31 1.28 -2.17
CA SER A 17 12.16 1.55 -3.60
C SER A 17 10.84 0.98 -4.07
N LEU A 18 9.72 1.58 -3.65
CA LEU A 18 8.48 1.53 -4.43
C LEU A 18 8.67 2.39 -5.70
N ASP A 19 9.77 2.16 -6.40
CA ASP A 19 10.15 2.93 -7.57
C ASP A 19 9.40 2.40 -8.78
N VAL A 20 9.32 3.22 -9.82
CA VAL A 20 8.48 3.06 -11.01
C VAL A 20 8.58 1.71 -11.74
N THR A 21 9.52 0.84 -11.35
CA THR A 21 9.74 -0.51 -11.87
C THR A 21 8.62 -1.49 -11.55
N ASP A 22 7.88 -1.31 -10.46
CA ASP A 22 6.76 -2.21 -10.07
C ASP A 22 5.39 -1.69 -10.51
N LYS A 23 5.38 -0.72 -11.43
CA LYS A 23 4.19 0.03 -11.88
C LYS A 23 3.00 -0.86 -12.24
N ASP A 24 3.26 -1.89 -13.03
CA ASP A 24 2.21 -2.77 -13.56
C ASP A 24 1.63 -3.65 -12.46
N ILE A 25 2.51 -4.23 -11.64
CA ILE A 25 2.12 -5.09 -10.51
C ILE A 25 1.33 -4.29 -9.45
N LEU A 26 1.77 -3.08 -9.12
CA LEU A 26 1.08 -2.22 -8.14
C LEU A 26 -0.30 -1.80 -8.64
N LYS A 27 -0.42 -1.44 -9.91
CA LYS A 27 -1.70 -1.03 -10.48
C LYS A 27 -2.71 -2.18 -10.47
N ASP A 28 -2.27 -3.37 -10.85
CA ASP A 28 -3.12 -4.57 -10.85
C ASP A 28 -3.53 -4.95 -9.43
N LEU A 29 -2.60 -4.95 -8.47
CA LEU A 29 -2.87 -5.26 -7.07
C LEU A 29 -3.81 -4.25 -6.42
N ILE A 30 -3.64 -2.96 -6.72
CA ILE A 30 -4.50 -1.90 -6.22
C ILE A 30 -5.90 -2.02 -6.84
N ASN A 31 -6.02 -2.34 -8.13
CA ASN A 31 -7.30 -2.44 -8.82
C ASN A 31 -8.16 -3.66 -8.44
N LEU A 32 -7.64 -4.61 -7.67
CA LEU A 32 -8.45 -5.73 -7.17
C LEU A 32 -9.54 -5.24 -6.21
N ASP A 33 -10.79 -5.54 -6.54
CA ASP A 33 -11.94 -5.03 -5.80
C ASP A 33 -11.99 -5.50 -4.34
N ASN A 34 -11.46 -6.69 -4.08
CA ASN A 34 -11.41 -7.33 -2.77
C ASN A 34 -10.06 -7.16 -2.07
N ALA A 35 -9.16 -6.29 -2.54
CA ALA A 35 -7.85 -6.10 -1.91
C ALA A 35 -7.83 -4.98 -0.85
N GLU A 36 -7.19 -5.26 0.28
CA GLU A 36 -6.79 -4.28 1.28
C GLU A 36 -5.26 -4.22 1.32
N VAL A 37 -4.72 -3.05 0.97
CA VAL A 37 -3.29 -2.81 0.81
C VAL A 37 -2.77 -2.01 2.00
N THR A 38 -1.79 -2.56 2.70
CA THR A 38 -1.04 -1.84 3.74
C THR A 38 0.37 -1.56 3.24
N ILE A 39 0.72 -0.29 3.15
CA ILE A 39 2.02 0.20 2.70
C ILE A 39 2.81 0.66 3.92
N PHE A 40 3.94 0.01 4.15
CA PHE A 40 4.79 0.31 5.28
C PHE A 40 5.89 1.31 4.89
N TYR A 41 6.13 2.27 5.77
CA TYR A 41 7.17 3.29 5.59
C TYR A 41 8.08 3.38 6.82
N TYR A 42 9.38 3.49 6.59
CA TYR A 42 10.38 3.62 7.67
C TYR A 42 10.57 5.08 8.13
N SER A 43 10.36 6.06 7.24
CA SER A 43 10.48 7.48 7.53
C SER A 43 9.43 8.31 6.79
N LYS A 44 9.16 9.54 7.27
CA LYS A 44 8.24 10.46 6.59
C LYS A 44 8.69 10.81 5.17
N LYS A 45 10.02 10.89 4.95
CA LYS A 45 10.58 11.12 3.60
C LYS A 45 10.23 9.98 2.66
N ALA A 46 10.36 8.74 3.14
CA ALA A 46 9.99 7.55 2.38
C ALA A 46 8.49 7.50 2.07
N MET A 47 7.65 7.81 3.07
CA MET A 47 6.22 7.92 2.88
C MET A 47 5.87 8.93 1.78
N GLY A 48 6.50 10.11 1.79
CA GLY A 48 6.30 11.12 0.74
C GLY A 48 6.70 10.61 -0.65
N GLN A 49 7.81 9.89 -0.76
CA GLN A 49 8.24 9.28 -2.02
C GLN A 49 7.26 8.21 -2.51
N GLN A 50 6.77 7.36 -1.61
CA GLN A 50 5.78 6.32 -1.91
C GLN A 50 4.46 6.94 -2.40
N ILE A 51 3.98 8.00 -1.75
CA ILE A 51 2.80 8.75 -2.21
C ILE A 51 3.04 9.33 -3.59
N ALA A 52 4.16 10.04 -3.80
CA ALA A 52 4.49 10.65 -5.09
C ALA A 52 4.56 9.61 -6.22
N ASN A 53 5.10 8.41 -5.92
CA ASN A 53 5.15 7.33 -6.88
C ASN A 53 3.75 6.78 -7.16
N LEU A 54 2.92 6.50 -6.14
CA LEU A 54 1.54 6.05 -6.33
C LEU A 54 0.70 7.05 -7.15
N VAL A 55 0.84 8.35 -6.89
CA VAL A 55 0.18 9.40 -7.69
C VAL A 55 0.57 9.30 -9.18
N LYS A 56 1.84 9.01 -9.50
CA LYS A 56 2.29 8.79 -10.89
C LYS A 56 1.77 7.51 -11.53
N ILE A 57 1.24 6.56 -10.76
CA ILE A 57 0.76 5.25 -11.24
C ILE A 57 -0.76 5.28 -11.43
N ILE A 58 -1.49 5.67 -10.40
CA ILE A 58 -2.95 5.60 -10.34
C ILE A 58 -3.64 6.97 -10.42
N GLY A 59 -2.88 8.07 -10.31
CA GLY A 59 -3.44 9.43 -10.25
C GLY A 59 -3.71 9.88 -8.80
N GLN A 60 -3.82 11.20 -8.63
CA GLN A 60 -4.01 11.81 -7.32
C GLN A 60 -5.41 11.52 -6.75
N ASP A 61 -6.46 11.73 -7.55
CA ASP A 61 -7.85 11.59 -7.09
C ASP A 61 -8.16 10.14 -6.69
N GLU A 62 -7.69 9.19 -7.50
CA GLU A 62 -7.81 7.74 -7.25
C GLU A 62 -7.10 7.34 -5.94
N LEU A 63 -5.90 7.89 -5.69
CA LEU A 63 -5.18 7.63 -4.44
C LEU A 63 -5.92 8.21 -3.23
N ILE A 64 -6.47 9.42 -3.35
CA ILE A 64 -7.24 10.06 -2.28
C ILE A 64 -8.48 9.22 -1.95
N GLU A 65 -9.24 8.80 -2.94
CA GLU A 65 -10.44 7.97 -2.74
C GLU A 65 -10.08 6.63 -2.08
N ARG A 66 -8.95 6.02 -2.46
CA ARG A 66 -8.53 4.73 -1.89
C ARG A 66 -7.98 4.83 -0.48
N VAL A 67 -7.56 6.01 -0.01
CA VAL A 67 -7.02 6.21 1.34
C VAL A 67 -8.05 6.84 2.29
N TYR A 68 -8.86 7.78 1.79
CA TYR A 68 -9.78 8.61 2.58
C TYR A 68 -11.23 8.58 2.08
N GLY A 69 -11.52 7.89 0.99
CA GLY A 69 -12.86 7.77 0.43
C GLY A 69 -13.79 6.89 1.26
N LEU A 70 -14.96 6.59 0.71
CA LEU A 70 -16.04 5.88 1.42
C LEU A 70 -15.65 4.44 1.78
N TYR A 71 -14.77 3.83 0.98
CA TYR A 71 -14.28 2.47 1.17
C TYR A 71 -12.76 2.45 1.05
N PRO A 72 -12.03 2.91 2.09
CA PRO A 72 -10.59 3.03 2.02
C PRO A 72 -9.94 1.63 1.92
N LYS A 73 -9.16 1.42 0.87
CA LYS A 73 -8.46 0.17 0.57
C LYS A 73 -6.95 0.26 0.84
N ILE A 74 -6.38 1.46 0.85
CA ILE A 74 -4.94 1.68 1.05
C ILE A 74 -4.72 2.31 2.42
N LYS A 75 -3.81 1.71 3.21
CA LYS A 75 -3.39 2.22 4.51
C LYS A 75 -1.89 2.42 4.53
N PHE A 76 -1.44 3.57 5.04
CA PHE A 76 -0.02 3.82 5.29
C PHE A 76 0.28 3.59 6.77
N GLN A 77 1.25 2.73 7.05
CA GLN A 77 1.63 2.39 8.42
C GLN A 77 3.13 2.57 8.63
N LYS A 78 3.51 3.27 9.71
CA LYS A 78 4.91 3.36 10.09
C LYS A 78 5.41 1.96 10.45
N GLN A 79 6.53 1.56 9.86
CA GLN A 79 7.20 0.30 10.21
C GLN A 79 7.60 0.35 11.69
N ARG A 80 7.32 -0.73 12.43
CA ARG A 80 7.83 -0.87 13.80
C ARG A 80 9.33 -1.11 13.72
N GLU A 81 10.10 -0.35 14.49
CA GLU A 81 11.51 -0.68 14.71
C GLU A 81 11.55 -2.02 15.46
N PRO A 82 12.40 -2.97 15.05
CA PRO A 82 12.57 -4.19 15.83
C PRO A 82 13.08 -3.80 17.22
N ASP A 83 12.41 -4.29 18.27
CA ASP A 83 12.96 -4.26 19.63
C ASP A 83 14.20 -5.15 19.66
N ILE A 84 15.36 -4.59 19.27
CA ILE A 84 16.64 -5.30 19.36
C ILE A 84 17.06 -5.26 20.83
N VAL A 85 16.71 -6.30 21.57
CA VAL A 85 17.31 -6.58 22.88
C VAL A 85 18.67 -7.21 22.63
N ILE A 86 19.73 -6.40 22.73
CA ILE A 86 21.12 -6.87 22.76
C ILE A 86 21.42 -7.34 24.20
N TYR A 87 21.65 -8.65 24.35
CA TYR A 87 22.12 -9.30 25.59
C TYR A 87 23.63 -9.16 25.75
#